data_AF-A0A946HZR2-F1
#
_entry.id   AF-A0A946HZR2-F1
#
_cell.length_a   1.000
_cell.length_b   1.000
_cell.length_c   1.000
_cell.angle_alpha   90.00
_cell.angle_beta   90.00
_cell.angle_gamma   90.00
#
_symmetry.space_group_name_H-M   'P 1'
#
loop_
_entity.id
_entity.type
_entity.pdbx_description
1 polymer ?
#
loop_
_entity_poly.entity_id
_entity_poly.type
_entity_poly.pdbx_seq_one_letter_code
_entity_poly.pdbx_strand_id
1 'polypeptide(L)'
;MRREAEACFQAAGIDYASPAEEKARRGDLMKSAPVAGEDRGGGSSWQSLVRGTGNIEADYLNGEIVMLGRQYGIPTPANLTLQRLANRLAAERGAPQSIPLQELLRQIDQT
;
A
#
# COMPACT_ATOMS: atom_id res chain seq x y z
N MET A 1 6.55 4.59 2.80
CA MET A 1 6.05 3.36 3.47
C MET A 1 7.09 2.27 3.66
N ARG A 2 7.93 1.90 2.67
CA ARG A 2 8.88 0.77 2.82
C ARG A 2 9.73 0.84 4.10
N ARG A 3 10.36 1.98 4.37
CA ARG A 3 11.19 2.17 5.58
C ARG A 3 10.42 1.94 6.89
N GLU A 4 9.14 2.34 6.94
CA GLU A 4 8.30 2.11 8.12
C GLU A 4 8.04 0.61 8.33
N ALA A 5 7.73 -0.11 7.25
CA ALA A 5 7.52 -1.55 7.30
C ALA A 5 8.80 -2.29 7.72
N GLU A 6 9.95 -1.92 7.15
CA GLU A 6 11.26 -2.49 7.51
C GLU A 6 11.58 -2.27 9.00
N ALA A 7 11.33 -1.07 9.54
CA ALA A 7 11.52 -0.77 10.95
C ALA A 7 10.57 -1.60 11.85
N CYS A 8 9.31 -1.78 11.43
CA CYS A 8 8.35 -2.62 12.15
C CYS A 8 8.77 -4.09 12.15
N PHE A 9 9.19 -4.63 11.00
CA PHE A 9 9.66 -6.02 10.88
C PHE A 9 10.91 -6.26 11.72
N GLN A 10 11.87 -5.32 11.71
CA GLN A 10 13.05 -5.39 12.56
C GLN A 10 12.70 -5.41 14.05
N ALA A 11 11.82 -4.50 14.50
CA ALA A 11 11.40 -4.46 15.90
C ALA A 11 10.61 -5.72 16.31
N ALA A 12 9.87 -6.32 15.39
CA ALA A 12 9.12 -7.55 15.60
C ALA A 12 9.94 -8.84 15.49
N GLY A 13 11.20 -8.77 15.05
CA GLY A 13 12.01 -9.96 14.76
C GLY A 13 11.48 -10.79 13.59
N ILE A 14 10.85 -10.14 12.60
CA ILE A 14 10.31 -10.78 11.40
C ILE A 14 11.31 -10.61 10.25
N ASP A 15 11.85 -11.72 9.76
CA ASP A 15 12.69 -11.72 8.57
C ASP A 15 11.85 -11.46 7.31
N TYR A 16 12.45 -10.74 6.35
CA TYR A 16 11.84 -10.48 5.05
C TYR A 16 12.87 -10.65 3.93
N ALA A 17 12.40 -11.10 2.77
CA ALA A 17 13.25 -11.25 1.61
C ALA A 17 13.81 -9.89 1.16
N SER A 18 15.12 -9.83 0.98
CA SER A 18 15.78 -8.68 0.38
C SER A 18 15.33 -8.49 -1.08
N PRO A 19 15.48 -7.28 -1.64
CA PRO A 19 15.22 -7.05 -3.06
C PRO A 19 16.03 -7.96 -3.99
N ALA A 20 17.23 -8.37 -3.58
CA ALA A 20 18.06 -9.29 -4.35
C ALA A 20 17.50 -10.72 -4.34
N GLU A 21 17.04 -11.20 -3.19
CA GLU A 21 16.39 -12.51 -3.08
C GLU A 21 15.06 -12.58 -3.85
N GLU A 22 14.27 -11.50 -3.81
CA GLU A 22 13.03 -11.40 -4.59
C GLU A 22 13.32 -11.43 -6.10
N LYS A 23 14.32 -10.65 -6.55
CA LYS A 23 14.77 -10.67 -7.95
C LYS A 23 15.27 -12.04 -8.39
N ALA A 24 16.09 -12.71 -7.56
CA ALA A 24 16.62 -14.04 -7.87
C ALA A 24 15.52 -15.11 -7.95
N ARG A 25 14.51 -15.03 -7.08
CA ARG A 25 13.40 -16.00 -7.05
C ARG A 25 12.37 -15.77 -8.16
N ARG A 26 12.07 -14.52 -8.50
CA ARG A 26 10.87 -14.18 -9.29
C ARG A 26 11.06 -13.16 -10.40
N GLY A 27 12.22 -12.51 -10.50
CA GLY A 27 12.44 -11.36 -11.38
C GLY A 27 12.07 -11.61 -12.85
N ASP A 28 12.43 -12.79 -13.38
CA ASP A 28 12.10 -13.15 -14.77
C ASP A 28 10.76 -13.89 -14.93
N LEU A 29 10.11 -14.28 -13.83
CA LEU A 29 8.87 -15.05 -13.84
C LEU A 29 7.62 -14.17 -13.94
N MET A 30 7.68 -12.94 -13.43
CA MET A 30 6.58 -11.98 -13.48
C MET A 30 6.89 -10.81 -14.41
N LYS A 31 6.69 -11.04 -15.71
CA LYS A 31 6.85 -10.00 -16.74
C LYS A 31 5.51 -9.36 -17.06
N SER A 32 5.42 -8.04 -16.86
CA SER A 32 4.28 -7.25 -17.29
C SER A 32 4.29 -7.07 -18.80
N ALA A 33 3.50 -7.86 -19.55
CA ALA A 33 3.32 -7.69 -21.00
C ALA A 33 2.01 -6.96 -21.36
N PRO A 34 2.01 -5.90 -22.20
CA PRO A 34 0.80 -5.15 -22.51
C PRO A 34 -0.31 -6.08 -23.03
N VAL A 35 -1.55 -5.79 -22.66
CA VAL A 35 -2.74 -6.48 -23.18
C VAL A 35 -3.36 -5.54 -24.22
N ALA A 36 -3.51 -6.01 -25.46
CA ALA A 36 -3.97 -5.17 -26.55
C ALA A 36 -5.36 -4.58 -26.25
N GLY A 37 -5.48 -3.25 -26.33
CA GLY A 37 -6.72 -2.53 -26.07
C GLY A 37 -6.96 -2.16 -24.60
N GLU A 38 -6.13 -2.64 -23.67
CA GLU A 38 -6.31 -2.39 -22.24
C GLU A 38 -5.16 -1.54 -21.70
N ASP A 39 -5.48 -0.33 -21.22
CA ASP A 39 -4.55 0.40 -20.37
C ASP A 39 -4.36 -0.40 -19.09
N ARG A 40 -3.10 -0.67 -18.73
CA ARG A 40 -2.80 -1.25 -17.43
C ARG A 40 -3.20 -0.25 -16.35
N GLY A 41 -4.41 -0.45 -15.82
CA GLY A 41 -4.79 0.08 -14.52
C GLY A 41 -3.77 -0.31 -13.46
N GLY A 42 -3.72 0.44 -12.37
CA GLY A 42 -2.87 0.10 -11.22
C GLY A 42 -3.14 -1.30 -10.65
N GLY A 43 -2.57 -1.59 -9.48
CA GLY A 43 -2.78 -2.87 -8.78
C GLY A 43 -4.25 -3.17 -8.47
N SER A 44 -4.52 -4.34 -7.88
CA SER A 44 -5.87 -4.81 -7.53
C SER A 44 -6.70 -3.77 -6.79
N SER A 45 -6.12 -3.02 -5.84
CA SER A 45 -6.82 -1.94 -5.14
C SER A 45 -7.32 -0.84 -6.09
N TRP A 46 -6.53 -0.46 -7.10
CA TRP A 46 -6.96 0.52 -8.11
C TRP A 46 -8.12 -0.02 -8.95
N GLN A 47 -8.04 -1.30 -9.33
CA GLN A 47 -9.09 -1.96 -10.11
C GLN A 47 -10.41 -2.07 -9.31
N SER A 48 -10.33 -2.35 -8.01
CA SER A 48 -11.49 -2.36 -7.11
C SER A 48 -12.14 -0.98 -7.00
N LEU A 49 -11.34 0.10 -6.95
CA LEU A 49 -11.86 1.47 -6.97
C LEU A 49 -12.56 1.80 -8.29
N VAL A 50 -11.98 1.44 -9.44
CA VAL A 50 -12.63 1.62 -10.76
C VAL A 50 -13.96 0.87 -10.85
N ARG A 51 -14.00 -0.35 -10.31
CA ARG A 51 -15.23 -1.15 -10.27
C ARG A 51 -16.20 -0.69 -9.19
N GLY A 52 -15.80 0.26 -8.35
CA GLY A 52 -16.59 0.79 -7.25
C GLY A 52 -17.06 -0.30 -6.29
N THR A 53 -16.22 -1.29 -5.95
CA THR A 53 -16.61 -2.44 -5.10
C THR A 53 -17.08 -2.03 -3.70
N GLY A 54 -16.67 -0.85 -3.23
CA GLY A 54 -16.98 -0.34 -1.89
C GLY A 54 -15.94 -0.74 -0.82
N ASN A 55 -14.96 -1.58 -1.17
CA ASN A 55 -13.93 -2.06 -0.25
C ASN A 55 -12.62 -2.40 -0.97
N ILE A 56 -11.53 -2.39 -0.20
CA ILE A 56 -10.18 -2.78 -0.62
C ILE A 56 -9.46 -3.43 0.56
N GLU A 57 -8.31 -4.04 0.33
CA GLU A 57 -7.55 -4.79 1.33
C GLU A 57 -6.62 -3.90 2.18
N ALA A 58 -6.81 -2.58 2.22
CA ALA A 58 -5.87 -1.67 2.87
C ALA A 58 -5.72 -1.93 4.39
N ASP A 59 -6.76 -2.42 5.06
CA ASP A 59 -6.69 -2.85 6.46
C ASP A 59 -5.80 -4.07 6.67
N TYR A 60 -5.72 -4.97 5.69
CA TYR A 60 -4.90 -6.19 5.75
C TYR A 60 -3.52 -6.01 5.10
N LEU A 61 -3.23 -4.82 4.58
CA LEU A 61 -1.94 -4.47 4.00
C LEU A 61 -1.26 -3.37 4.83
N ASN A 62 -1.76 -2.14 4.72
CA ASN A 62 -1.24 -1.02 5.50
C ASN A 62 -1.58 -1.16 6.98
N GLY A 63 -2.77 -1.68 7.30
CA GLY A 63 -3.20 -1.86 8.68
C GLY A 63 -2.35 -2.85 9.47
N GLU A 64 -1.81 -3.89 8.84
CA GLU A 64 -0.85 -4.82 9.48
C GLU A 64 0.44 -4.10 9.89
N ILE A 65 0.96 -3.21 9.03
CA ILE A 65 2.14 -2.40 9.36
C ILE A 65 1.82 -1.41 10.49
N VAL A 66 0.65 -0.77 10.46
CA VAL A 66 0.20 0.13 11.54
C VAL A 66 0.03 -0.62 12.87
N MET A 67 -0.50 -1.84 12.84
CA MET A 67 -0.64 -2.70 14.00
C MET A 67 0.73 -3.02 14.60
N LEU A 68 1.68 -3.48 13.78
CA LEU A 68 3.06 -3.72 14.23
C LEU A 68 3.70 -2.44 14.79
N GLY A 69 3.52 -1.31 14.11
CA GLY A 69 4.03 -0.02 14.58
C GLY A 69 3.53 0.34 15.97
N ARG A 70 2.23 0.16 16.24
CA ARG A 70 1.64 0.38 17.56
C ARG A 70 2.16 -0.60 18.61
N GLN A 71 2.29 -1.88 18.25
CA GLN A 71 2.76 -2.93 19.15
C GLN A 71 4.21 -2.69 19.62
N TYR A 72 5.06 -2.16 18.74
CA TYR A 72 6.50 -2.00 18.99
C TYR A 72 6.95 -0.54 19.16
N GLY A 73 6.03 0.42 19.21
CA GLY A 73 6.34 1.84 19.39
C GLY A 73 7.05 2.50 18.19
N ILE A 74 6.84 2.00 16.98
CA ILE A 74 7.40 2.52 15.74
C ILE A 74 6.37 3.41 15.02
N PRO A 75 6.68 4.69 14.74
CA PRO A 75 5.81 5.55 13.95
C PRO A 75 5.61 5.02 12.53
N THR A 76 4.34 4.97 12.09
CA THR A 76 3.94 4.50 10.75
C THR A 76 3.02 5.51 10.03
N PRO A 77 3.39 6.81 9.97
CA PRO A 77 2.49 7.86 9.49
C PRO A 77 2.05 7.64 8.04
N ALA A 78 2.95 7.23 7.13
CA ALA A 78 2.58 7.01 5.75
C ALA A 78 1.63 5.82 5.58
N ASN A 79 1.86 4.71 6.28
CA ASN A 79 0.93 3.58 6.24
C ASN A 79 -0.42 3.93 6.87
N LEU A 80 -0.45 4.68 7.98
CA LEU A 80 -1.69 5.09 8.64
C LEU A 80 -2.53 6.01 7.76
N THR A 81 -1.90 7.04 7.17
CA THR A 81 -2.58 7.97 6.28
C THR A 81 -3.14 7.24 5.07
N LEU A 82 -2.35 6.37 4.43
CA LEU A 82 -2.81 5.63 3.25
C LEU A 82 -3.90 4.60 3.57
N GLN A 83 -3.82 3.89 4.70
CA GLN A 83 -4.89 3.00 5.16
C GLN A 83 -6.22 3.77 5.25
N ARG A 84 -6.23 4.88 6.00
CA ARG A 84 -7.44 5.70 6.23
C ARG A 84 -8.00 6.27 4.92
N LEU A 85 -7.14 6.89 4.11
CA LEU A 85 -7.56 7.53 2.87
C LEU A 85 -8.08 6.53 1.85
N ALA A 86 -7.40 5.39 1.69
CA ALA A 86 -7.78 4.40 0.70
C ALA A 86 -9.10 3.72 1.08
N ASN A 87 -9.31 3.39 2.37
CA ASN A 87 -10.58 2.84 2.84
C ASN A 87 -11.73 3.83 2.71
N ARG A 88 -11.49 5.11 3.05
CA ARG A 88 -12.50 6.16 2.85
C ARG A 88 -12.88 6.29 1.37
N LEU A 89 -11.89 6.36 0.49
CA LEU A 89 -12.12 6.47 -0.95
C LEU A 89 -12.89 5.25 -1.48
N ALA A 90 -12.58 4.05 -1.01
CA ALA A 90 -13.31 2.84 -1.36
C ALA A 90 -14.76 2.87 -0.88
N ALA A 91 -15.00 3.22 0.39
CA ALA A 91 -16.33 3.30 0.98
C ALA A 91 -17.23 4.33 0.27
N GLU A 92 -16.65 5.47 -0.12
CA GLU A 92 -17.31 6.54 -0.86
C GLU A 92 -17.46 6.24 -2.36
N ARG A 93 -16.91 5.10 -2.84
CA ARG A 93 -16.82 4.73 -4.27
C ARG A 93 -16.19 5.85 -5.12
N GLY A 94 -15.22 6.55 -4.54
CA GLY A 94 -14.52 7.65 -5.19
C GLY A 94 -13.59 7.18 -6.29
N ALA A 95 -13.28 8.07 -7.23
CA ALA A 95 -12.40 7.76 -8.34
C ALA A 95 -10.96 7.51 -7.85
N PRO A 96 -10.25 6.52 -8.40
CA PRO A 96 -8.83 6.39 -8.11
C PRO A 96 -8.06 7.63 -8.61
N GLN A 97 -6.90 7.90 -8.00
CA GLN A 97 -6.06 9.07 -8.31
C GLN A 97 -6.75 10.44 -8.09
N SER A 98 -7.86 10.49 -7.36
CA SER A 98 -8.58 11.73 -7.05
C SER A 98 -7.99 12.55 -5.90
N ILE A 99 -7.10 11.97 -5.09
CA ILE A 99 -6.45 12.67 -3.97
C ILE A 99 -5.12 13.26 -4.46
N PRO A 100 -4.93 14.59 -4.42
CA PRO A 100 -3.68 15.21 -4.83
C PRO A 100 -2.50 14.76 -3.98
N LEU A 101 -1.34 14.53 -4.60
CA LEU A 101 -0.12 14.11 -3.90
C LEU A 101 0.30 15.06 -2.78
N GLN A 102 0.16 16.38 -2.99
CA GLN A 102 0.50 17.38 -1.97
C GLN A 102 -0.38 17.27 -0.72
N GLU A 103 -1.67 17.00 -0.92
CA GLU A 103 -2.61 16.78 0.18
C GLU A 103 -2.28 15.49 0.94
N LEU A 104 -1.88 14.44 0.23
CA LEU A 104 -1.40 13.20 0.84
C LEU A 104 -0.16 13.44 1.70
N LEU A 105 0.86 14.11 1.16
CA LEU A 105 2.10 14.42 1.89
C LEU A 105 1.82 15.27 3.13
N ARG A 106 0.99 16.31 3.00
CA ARG A 106 0.57 17.17 4.11
C ARG A 106 -0.08 16.38 5.25
N GLN A 107 -0.93 15.39 4.93
CA GLN A 107 -1.56 14.55 5.96
C GLN A 107 -0.58 13.58 6.62
N ILE A 108 0.43 13.10 5.88
CA ILE A 108 1.50 12.26 6.44
C ILE A 108 2.32 13.07 7.45
N ASP A 109 2.67 14.31 7.13
CA ASP A 109 3.46 15.19 8.00
C ASP A 109 2.72 15.61 9.28
N GLN A 110 1.39 15.44 9.32
CA GLN A 110 0.52 15.79 10.46
C GLN A 110 0.16 14.60 11.36
N THR A 111 0.61 13.39 11.01
CA THR A 111 0.31 12.15 11.73
C THR A 111 1.40 11.83 12.75
#